data_AF-A0A953T9W2-F1
#
_entry.id   AF-A0A953T9W2-F1
#
_cell.length_a   1.000
_cell.length_b   1.000
_cell.length_c   1.000
_cell.angle_alpha   90.00
_cell.angle_beta   90.00
_cell.angle_gamma   90.00
#
_symmetry.space_group_name_H-M   'P 1'
#
loop_
_entity.id
_entity.type
_entity.pdbx_description
1 polymer ?
#
loop_
_entity_poly.entity_id
_entity_poly.type
_entity_poly.pdbx_seq_one_letter_code
_entity_poly.pdbx_strand_id
1 'polypeptide(L)'
;MLVAQEPSPPSPLVDRVSQTGFLQLEAESFKGLPHRQKLLAHWLSMAAIAVNPIVYDQNSAYGLELKHVLEQILTHSQGIDPVVLKKLTDYTKLFWANRGNHNSFTSQKFLPEFTYEELQAAAERALRNRARLGPRAKLQGELADLRKPIFDP
;
A
#
# COMPACT_ATOMS: atom_id res chain seq x y z
N MET A 1 -9.95 47.94 -12.32
CA MET A 1 -10.33 47.18 -11.10
C MET A 1 -9.98 45.72 -11.36
N LEU A 2 -8.78 45.29 -10.93
CA LEU A 2 -8.34 43.90 -11.03
C LEU A 2 -9.07 43.12 -9.94
N VAL A 3 -10.01 42.26 -10.32
CA VAL A 3 -10.62 41.31 -9.40
C VAL A 3 -9.54 40.28 -9.09
N ALA A 4 -9.03 40.31 -7.85
CA ALA A 4 -8.17 39.26 -7.35
C ALA A 4 -8.96 37.94 -7.41
N GLN A 5 -8.43 36.96 -8.14
CA GLN A 5 -8.95 35.60 -8.12
C GLN A 5 -8.78 35.07 -6.69
N GLU A 6 -9.88 34.68 -6.05
CA GLU A 6 -9.81 33.97 -4.77
C GLU A 6 -8.98 32.69 -4.95
N PRO A 7 -8.11 32.34 -3.99
CA PRO A 7 -7.33 31.10 -4.08
C PRO A 7 -8.29 29.92 -4.17
N SER A 8 -8.11 29.07 -5.19
CA SER A 8 -8.89 27.85 -5.32
C SER A 8 -8.69 26.97 -4.08
N PRO A 9 -9.75 26.32 -3.55
CA PRO A 9 -9.62 25.45 -2.41
C PRO A 9 -8.60 24.34 -2.72
N PRO A 10 -7.83 23.87 -1.72
CA PRO A 10 -6.89 22.77 -1.92
C PRO A 10 -7.64 21.55 -2.47
N SER A 11 -7.08 20.94 -3.52
CA SER A 11 -7.67 19.74 -4.13
C SER A 11 -7.69 18.58 -3.13
N PRO A 12 -8.79 17.82 -3.00
CA PRO A 12 -8.82 16.62 -2.17
C PRO A 12 -7.96 15.48 -2.75
N LEU A 13 -7.50 15.61 -4.00
CA LEU A 13 -6.61 14.64 -4.64
C LEU A 13 -5.19 14.76 -4.04
N VAL A 14 -4.81 13.76 -3.27
CA VAL A 14 -3.48 13.64 -2.65
C VAL A 14 -2.48 13.02 -3.61
N ASP A 15 -2.92 12.03 -4.38
CA ASP A 15 -2.05 11.27 -5.26
C ASP A 15 -2.83 10.59 -6.39
N ARG A 16 -2.14 10.18 -7.45
CA ARG A 16 -2.71 9.38 -8.54
C ARG A 16 -1.71 8.36 -9.05
N VAL A 17 -2.14 7.11 -9.09
CA VAL A 17 -1.40 6.00 -9.69
C VAL A 17 -2.24 5.42 -10.80
N SER A 18 -1.76 5.51 -12.05
CA SER A 18 -2.51 5.11 -13.24
C SER A 18 -3.91 5.76 -13.23
N GLN A 19 -4.99 4.96 -13.29
CA GLN A 19 -6.38 5.41 -13.25
C GLN A 19 -6.95 5.56 -11.83
N THR A 20 -6.18 5.25 -10.79
CA THR A 20 -6.63 5.32 -9.39
C THR A 20 -6.20 6.63 -8.74
N GLY A 21 -7.17 7.48 -8.39
CA GLY A 21 -6.94 8.67 -7.58
C GLY A 21 -7.13 8.39 -6.09
N PHE A 22 -6.21 8.91 -5.27
CA PHE A 22 -6.29 8.86 -3.81
C PHE A 22 -6.78 10.20 -3.29
N LEU A 23 -7.94 10.18 -2.61
CA LEU A 23 -8.58 11.37 -2.07
C LEU A 23 -8.43 11.41 -0.54
N GLN A 24 -8.11 12.59 -0.01
CA GLN A 24 -8.21 12.85 1.42
C GLN A 24 -9.62 13.33 1.73
N LEU A 25 -10.26 12.68 2.71
CA LEU A 25 -11.57 13.08 3.22
C LEU A 25 -11.39 13.70 4.59
N GLU A 26 -12.00 14.86 4.79
CA GLU A 26 -12.02 15.55 6.09
C GLU A 26 -13.33 15.23 6.83
N ALA A 27 -13.20 14.88 8.11
CA ALA A 27 -14.32 14.63 8.99
C ALA A 27 -14.55 15.84 9.92
N GLU A 28 -14.91 16.99 9.35
CA GLU A 28 -15.07 18.26 10.10
C GLU A 28 -16.07 18.13 11.26
N SER A 29 -17.12 17.32 11.09
CA SER A 29 -18.11 17.01 12.13
C SER A 29 -17.50 16.37 13.38
N PHE A 30 -16.35 15.69 13.27
CA PHE A 30 -15.66 15.06 14.40
C PHE A 30 -15.26 16.08 15.47
N LYS A 31 -14.89 17.31 15.07
CA LYS A 31 -14.45 18.37 16.00
C LYS A 31 -15.54 18.71 17.01
N GLY A 32 -16.80 18.74 16.57
CA GLY A 32 -17.97 19.07 17.38
C GLY A 32 -18.52 17.95 18.25
N LEU A 33 -17.99 16.72 18.14
CA LEU A 33 -18.52 15.58 18.91
C LEU A 33 -18.22 15.73 20.42
N PRO A 34 -19.19 15.39 21.30
CA PRO A 34 -18.95 15.21 22.73
C PRO A 34 -17.84 14.19 22.99
N HIS A 35 -17.13 14.33 24.11
CA HIS A 35 -15.98 13.48 24.45
C HIS A 35 -16.28 11.97 24.37
N ARG A 36 -17.43 11.52 24.91
CA ARG A 36 -17.84 10.10 24.83
C ARG A 36 -18.03 9.59 23.40
N GLN A 37 -18.53 10.43 22.49
CA GLN A 37 -18.71 10.06 21.08
C GLN A 37 -17.37 10.02 20.34
N LYS A 38 -16.42 10.91 20.67
CA LYS A 38 -15.05 10.84 20.16
C LYS A 38 -14.36 9.54 20.55
N LEU A 39 -14.51 9.12 21.82
CA LEU A 39 -14.00 7.83 22.28
C LEU A 39 -14.67 6.66 21.55
N LEU A 40 -15.99 6.68 21.40
CA LEU A 40 -16.71 5.64 20.66
C LEU A 40 -16.20 5.54 19.20
N ALA A 41 -16.12 6.67 18.50
CA ALA A 41 -15.60 6.72 17.13
C ALA A 41 -14.17 6.19 17.04
N HIS A 42 -13.29 6.58 17.97
CA HIS A 42 -11.93 6.06 18.04
C HIS A 42 -11.89 4.53 18.15
N TRP A 43 -12.66 3.95 19.09
CA TRP A 43 -12.66 2.50 19.28
C TRP A 43 -13.26 1.73 18.10
N LEU A 44 -14.31 2.28 17.46
CA LEU A 44 -14.87 1.69 16.24
C LEU A 44 -13.87 1.77 15.07
N SER A 45 -13.13 2.87 14.93
CA SER A 45 -12.06 2.98 13.93
C SER A 45 -10.93 1.98 14.19
N MET A 46 -10.49 1.83 15.44
CA MET A 46 -9.48 0.84 15.82
C MET A 46 -9.94 -0.59 15.50
N ALA A 47 -11.21 -0.92 15.80
CA ALA A 47 -11.80 -2.20 15.44
C ALA A 47 -11.83 -2.43 13.92
N ALA A 48 -12.21 -1.42 13.14
CA ALA A 48 -12.22 -1.51 11.68
C ALA A 48 -10.81 -1.72 11.11
N ILE A 49 -9.80 -1.04 11.64
CA ILE A 49 -8.39 -1.20 11.23
C ILE A 49 -7.88 -2.61 11.55
N ALA A 50 -8.26 -3.16 12.72
CA ALA A 50 -7.84 -4.49 13.15
C ALA A 50 -8.31 -5.62 12.22
N VAL A 51 -9.39 -5.40 11.45
CA VAL A 51 -9.91 -6.37 10.47
C VAL A 51 -9.04 -6.46 9.21
N ASN A 52 -8.18 -5.46 8.92
CA ASN A 52 -7.40 -5.41 7.68
C ASN A 52 -6.67 -6.71 7.33
N PRO A 53 -5.90 -7.36 8.24
CA PRO A 53 -5.18 -8.59 7.90
C PRO A 53 -6.12 -9.72 7.45
N ILE A 54 -7.31 -9.84 8.06
CA ILE A 54 -8.31 -10.85 7.71
C ILE A 54 -8.74 -10.68 6.25
N VAL A 55 -8.93 -9.44 5.79
CA VAL A 55 -9.33 -9.16 4.41
C VAL A 55 -8.25 -9.56 3.41
N TYR A 56 -6.97 -9.28 3.70
CA TYR A 56 -5.88 -9.71 2.81
C TYR A 56 -5.78 -11.23 2.72
N ASP A 57 -5.96 -11.93 3.85
CA ASP A 57 -5.94 -13.39 3.93
C ASP A 57 -7.11 -14.03 3.16
N GLN A 58 -8.30 -13.43 3.26
CA GLN A 58 -9.48 -13.87 2.50
C GLN A 58 -9.35 -13.64 0.99
N ASN A 59 -8.71 -12.56 0.58
CA ASN A 59 -8.57 -12.20 -0.83
C ASN A 59 -7.49 -13.01 -1.56
N SER A 60 -6.46 -13.47 -0.85
CA SER A 60 -5.37 -14.24 -1.43
C SER A 60 -4.59 -14.98 -0.37
N ALA A 61 -4.29 -16.26 -0.64
CA ALA A 61 -3.37 -17.06 0.17
C ALA A 61 -1.97 -16.45 0.31
N TYR A 62 -1.58 -15.56 -0.62
CA TYR A 62 -0.29 -14.86 -0.63
C TYR A 62 -0.40 -13.38 -0.22
N GLY A 63 -1.61 -12.92 0.14
CA GLY A 63 -1.90 -11.50 0.35
C GLY A 63 -1.10 -10.90 1.52
N LEU A 64 -1.06 -11.60 2.65
CA LEU A 64 -0.30 -11.15 3.83
C LEU A 64 1.21 -11.19 3.61
N GLU A 65 1.71 -12.22 2.94
CA GLU A 65 3.12 -12.39 2.63
C GLU A 65 3.63 -11.29 1.69
N LEU A 66 2.93 -11.05 0.58
CA LEU A 66 3.27 -9.98 -0.35
C LEU A 66 3.18 -8.61 0.33
N LYS A 67 2.13 -8.37 1.13
CA LYS A 67 1.97 -7.13 1.89
C LYS A 67 3.20 -6.86 2.77
N HIS A 68 3.63 -7.87 3.52
CA HIS A 68 4.78 -7.78 4.40
C HIS A 68 6.05 -7.45 3.61
N VAL A 69 6.33 -8.14 2.51
CA VAL A 69 7.50 -7.89 1.66
C VAL A 69 7.50 -6.46 1.12
N LEU A 70 6.40 -6.02 0.52
CA LEU A 70 6.28 -4.66 -0.03
C LEU A 70 6.48 -3.58 1.04
N GLU A 71 5.84 -3.72 2.20
CA GLU A 71 5.95 -2.75 3.30
C GLU A 71 7.36 -2.67 3.89
N GLN A 72 8.03 -3.82 4.03
CA GLN A 72 9.42 -3.86 4.46
C GLN A 72 10.35 -3.19 3.45
N ILE A 73 10.11 -3.38 2.15
CA ILE A 73 10.88 -2.71 1.10
C ILE A 73 10.72 -1.19 1.17
N LEU A 74 9.49 -0.68 1.26
CA LEU A 74 9.24 0.76 1.29
C LEU A 74 9.78 1.42 2.56
N THR A 75 9.63 0.76 3.71
CA THR A 75 10.11 1.26 5.02
C THR A 75 11.64 1.30 5.09
N HIS A 76 12.32 0.36 4.44
CA HIS A 76 13.77 0.19 4.46
C HIS A 76 14.41 0.44 3.08
N SER A 77 13.96 1.47 2.38
CA SER A 77 14.22 1.68 0.95
C SER A 77 15.58 2.31 0.61
N GLN A 78 16.42 2.63 1.59
CA GLN A 78 17.67 3.36 1.37
C GLN A 78 18.62 2.64 0.39
N GLY A 79 18.93 3.29 -0.73
CA GLY A 79 19.81 2.79 -1.79
C GLY A 79 19.20 1.72 -2.70
N ILE A 80 17.87 1.62 -2.73
CA ILE A 80 17.13 1.02 -3.85
C ILE A 80 17.12 2.04 -5.00
N ASP A 81 17.27 1.56 -6.24
CA ASP A 81 17.17 2.42 -7.43
C ASP A 81 15.86 3.23 -7.41
N PRO A 82 15.90 4.57 -7.59
CA PRO A 82 14.70 5.40 -7.49
C PRO A 82 13.59 5.05 -8.48
N VAL A 83 13.93 4.57 -9.68
CA VAL A 83 12.95 4.16 -10.69
C VAL A 83 12.25 2.88 -10.25
N VAL A 84 13.02 1.90 -9.78
CA VAL A 84 12.49 0.64 -9.22
C VAL A 84 11.64 0.91 -7.97
N LEU A 85 12.12 1.76 -7.07
CA LEU A 85 11.39 2.14 -5.85
C LEU A 85 10.06 2.81 -6.20
N LYS A 86 10.02 3.66 -7.23
CA LYS A 86 8.76 4.28 -7.66
C LYS A 86 7.77 3.23 -8.19
N LYS A 87 8.20 2.31 -9.04
CA LYS A 87 7.34 1.21 -9.53
C LYS A 87 6.78 0.36 -8.38
N LEU A 88 7.64 0.00 -7.41
CA LEU A 88 7.23 -0.74 -6.20
C LEU A 88 6.25 0.06 -5.36
N THR A 89 6.49 1.37 -5.19
CA THR A 89 5.60 2.27 -4.44
C THR A 89 4.23 2.35 -5.09
N ASP A 90 4.20 2.55 -6.41
CA ASP A 90 2.96 2.68 -7.18
C ASP A 90 2.15 1.37 -7.13
N TYR A 91 2.79 0.22 -7.33
CA TYR A 91 2.14 -1.08 -7.17
C TYR A 91 1.62 -1.30 -5.74
N THR A 92 2.40 -0.94 -4.71
CA THR A 92 2.02 -1.10 -3.30
C THR A 92 0.80 -0.24 -2.96
N LYS A 93 0.71 0.98 -3.50
CA LYS A 93 -0.48 1.84 -3.34
C LYS A 93 -1.72 1.19 -3.95
N LEU A 94 -1.61 0.64 -5.17
CA LEU A 94 -2.71 -0.11 -5.79
C LEU A 94 -3.08 -1.35 -4.98
N PHE A 95 -2.08 -2.08 -4.48
CA PHE A 95 -2.26 -3.26 -3.64
C PHE A 95 -3.02 -2.93 -2.35
N TRP A 96 -2.68 -1.83 -1.68
CA TRP A 96 -3.42 -1.36 -0.51
C TRP A 96 -4.84 -0.92 -0.85
N ALA A 97 -5.02 -0.16 -1.94
CA ALA A 97 -6.33 0.32 -2.38
C ALA A 97 -7.31 -0.82 -2.64
N ASN A 98 -6.81 -1.93 -3.18
CA ASN A 98 -7.62 -3.09 -3.53
C ASN A 98 -7.61 -4.21 -2.49
N ARG A 99 -6.86 -4.07 -1.39
CA ARG A 99 -6.62 -5.11 -0.37
C ARG A 99 -6.10 -6.42 -0.97
N GLY A 100 -5.22 -6.33 -1.96
CA GLY A 100 -4.71 -7.47 -2.72
C GLY A 100 -4.22 -7.09 -4.12
N ASN A 101 -3.79 -8.08 -4.90
CA ASN A 101 -3.28 -7.93 -6.27
C ASN A 101 -4.35 -8.03 -7.36
N HIS A 102 -5.63 -7.96 -6.98
CA HIS A 102 -6.77 -7.97 -7.90
C HIS A 102 -7.56 -6.69 -7.73
N ASN A 103 -8.05 -6.13 -8.83
CA ASN A 103 -8.90 -4.94 -8.80
C ASN A 103 -10.22 -5.24 -8.04
N SER A 104 -10.58 -4.44 -7.04
CA SER A 104 -11.73 -4.70 -6.20
C SER A 104 -13.09 -4.58 -6.91
N PHE A 105 -13.14 -3.95 -8.08
CA PHE A 105 -14.35 -3.79 -8.88
C PHE A 105 -14.46 -4.83 -10.00
N THR A 106 -13.36 -5.14 -10.68
CA THR A 106 -13.37 -6.05 -11.84
C THR A 106 -12.88 -7.46 -11.52
N SER A 107 -12.31 -7.67 -10.33
CA SER A 107 -11.62 -8.91 -9.93
C SER A 107 -10.47 -9.31 -10.86
N GLN A 108 -10.02 -8.44 -11.76
CA GLN A 108 -8.90 -8.72 -12.64
C GLN A 108 -7.59 -8.49 -11.89
N LYS A 109 -6.65 -9.43 -12.02
CA LYS A 109 -5.28 -9.28 -11.53
C LYS A 109 -4.61 -8.12 -12.28
N PHE A 110 -3.91 -7.26 -11.54
CA PHE A 110 -3.05 -6.24 -12.14
C PHE A 110 -1.58 -6.64 -11.95
N LEU A 111 -0.83 -6.61 -13.04
CA LEU A 111 0.58 -6.99 -13.05
C LEU A 111 1.46 -5.81 -12.60
N PRO A 112 2.58 -6.08 -11.91
CA PRO A 112 3.55 -5.05 -11.56
C PRO A 112 4.31 -4.54 -12.80
N GLU A 113 4.73 -3.27 -12.76
CA GLU A 113 5.62 -2.68 -13.79
C GLU A 113 7.11 -2.93 -13.51
N PHE A 114 7.41 -3.63 -12.42
CA PHE A 114 8.75 -4.09 -12.08
C PHE A 114 8.91 -5.58 -12.36
N THR A 115 10.15 -6.04 -12.54
CA THR A 115 10.46 -7.46 -12.75
C THR A 115 10.59 -8.20 -11.43
N TYR A 116 10.54 -9.53 -11.51
CA TYR A 116 10.82 -10.39 -10.36
C TYR A 116 12.21 -10.13 -9.76
N GLU A 117 13.21 -9.91 -10.61
CA GLU A 117 14.58 -9.62 -10.22
C GLU A 117 14.70 -8.25 -9.53
N GLU A 118 13.95 -7.25 -10.00
CA GLU A 118 13.86 -5.93 -9.35
C GLU A 118 13.25 -6.06 -7.94
N LEU A 119 12.17 -6.84 -7.77
CA LEU A 119 11.57 -7.13 -6.46
C LEU A 119 12.57 -7.84 -5.53
N GLN A 120 13.25 -8.87 -6.04
CA GLN A 120 14.23 -9.63 -5.26
C GLN A 120 15.40 -8.76 -4.82
N ALA A 121 15.96 -7.95 -5.73
CA ALA A 121 17.06 -7.04 -5.41
C ALA A 121 16.65 -5.98 -4.37
N ALA A 122 15.43 -5.44 -4.48
CA ALA A 122 14.86 -4.51 -3.52
C ALA A 122 14.66 -5.15 -2.13
N ALA A 123 14.12 -6.37 -2.08
CA ALA A 123 13.95 -7.12 -0.84
C ALA A 123 15.29 -7.43 -0.16
N GLU A 124 16.31 -7.86 -0.92
CA GLU A 124 17.65 -8.07 -0.38
C GLU A 124 18.30 -6.78 0.11
N ARG A 125 18.07 -5.65 -0.58
CA ARG A 125 18.52 -4.34 -0.11
C ARG A 125 17.84 -3.93 1.19
N ALA A 126 16.53 -4.11 1.29
CA ALA A 126 15.77 -3.85 2.51
C ALA A 126 16.26 -4.74 3.68
N LEU A 127 16.55 -6.02 3.43
CA LEU A 127 17.13 -6.92 4.42
C LEU A 127 18.50 -6.42 4.92
N ARG A 128 19.39 -5.95 4.03
CA ARG A 128 20.65 -5.29 4.42
C ARG A 128 20.41 -4.04 5.27
N ASN A 129 19.32 -3.33 5.02
CA ASN A 129 18.85 -2.18 5.80
C ASN A 129 18.08 -2.58 7.07
N ARG A 130 18.22 -3.82 7.54
CA ARG A 130 17.61 -4.39 8.76
C ARG A 130 16.08 -4.52 8.73
N ALA A 131 15.50 -4.68 7.54
CA ALA A 131 14.10 -5.07 7.41
C ALA A 131 13.83 -6.43 8.08
N ARG A 132 12.64 -6.59 8.65
CA ARG A 132 12.19 -7.82 9.32
C ARG A 132 11.65 -8.84 8.30
N LEU A 133 12.51 -9.27 7.38
CA LEU A 133 12.19 -10.24 6.33
C LEU A 133 12.64 -11.68 6.67
N GLY A 134 13.07 -11.91 7.92
CA GLY A 134 13.62 -13.20 8.33
C GLY A 134 15.00 -13.50 7.72
N PRO A 135 15.50 -14.73 7.90
CA PRO A 135 16.77 -15.16 7.30
C PRO A 135 16.71 -15.11 5.77
N ARG A 136 17.84 -14.82 5.12
CA ARG A 136 17.93 -14.71 3.65
C ARG A 136 17.36 -15.92 2.90
N ALA A 137 17.63 -17.13 3.38
CA ALA A 137 17.10 -18.36 2.77
C ALA A 137 15.57 -18.43 2.82
N LYS A 138 14.96 -17.96 3.92
CA LYS A 138 13.50 -17.88 4.05
C LYS A 138 12.94 -16.86 3.06
N LEU A 139 13.50 -15.66 3.02
CA LEU A 139 13.09 -14.61 2.08
C LEU A 139 13.16 -15.08 0.62
N GLN A 140 14.21 -15.83 0.25
CA GLN A 140 14.34 -16.36 -1.10
C GLN A 140 13.26 -17.39 -1.44
N GLY A 141 12.87 -18.23 -0.48
CA GLY A 141 11.73 -19.14 -0.64
C GLY A 141 10.41 -18.38 -0.80
N GLU A 142 10.14 -17.42 0.09
CA GLU A 142 8.95 -16.56 0.06
C GLU A 142 8.82 -15.83 -1.30
N LEU A 143 9.90 -15.21 -1.77
CA LEU A 143 9.91 -14.56 -3.08
C LEU A 143 9.66 -15.55 -4.23
N ALA A 144 10.23 -16.75 -4.18
CA ALA A 144 10.01 -17.76 -5.21
C ALA A 144 8.54 -18.19 -5.28
N ASP A 145 7.89 -18.35 -4.12
CA ASP A 145 6.46 -18.69 -4.02
C ASP A 145 5.56 -17.56 -4.54
N LEU A 146 5.98 -16.31 -4.38
CA LEU A 146 5.31 -15.13 -4.93
C LEU A 146 5.50 -14.94 -6.43
N ARG A 147 6.40 -15.66 -7.10
CA ARG A 147 6.71 -15.42 -8.52
C ARG A 147 5.50 -15.63 -9.43
N LYS A 148 4.89 -16.81 -9.41
CA LYS A 148 3.74 -17.10 -10.28
C LYS A 148 2.51 -16.27 -9.92
N PRO A 149 2.09 -16.19 -8.64
CA PRO A 149 0.87 -15.47 -8.26
C PRO A 149 0.88 -13.99 -8.64
N ILE A 150 2.07 -13.36 -8.71
CA ILE A 150 2.22 -11.92 -8.88
C ILE A 150 2.60 -11.52 -10.32
N PHE A 151 3.40 -12.33 -11.01
CA PHE A 151 3.98 -11.96 -12.30
C PHE A 151 3.40 -12.70 -13.50
N ASP A 152 2.80 -13.88 -13.31
CA ASP A 152 2.08 -14.56 -14.40
C ASP A 152 0.72 -13.87 -14.59
N PRO A 153 0.16 -13.74 -15.81
CA PRO A 153 -1.17 -13.14 -16.08
C PRO A 153 -2.36 -13.88 -15.46
#